data_AF-A0A7X8DPQ6-F1
#
_entry.id   AF-A0A7X8DPQ6-F1
#
_cell.length_a   1.000
_cell.length_b   1.000
_cell.length_c   1.000
_cell.angle_alpha   90.00
_cell.angle_beta   90.00
_cell.angle_gamma   90.00
#
_symmetry.space_group_name_H-M   'P 1'
#
loop_
_entity.id
_entity.type
_entity.pdbx_description
1 polymer ?
#
loop_
_entity_poly.entity_id
_entity_poly.type
_entity_poly.pdbx_seq_one_letter_code
_entity_poly.pdbx_strand_id
1 'polypeptide(L)'
;MSKNKLEKFAENATFPNFFQYPFEEISQADAPLKGKWQADFFKNDNPIVLELGCGRGEYTIELAKRYENKNFIGVDKKGSRMWKGCKYSVENNMKNVAFIRTQIQFLSHFFGENEVSEIWLT
;
A
#
# COMPACT_ATOMS: atom_id res chain seq x y z
N MET A 1 25.71 7.43 -2.88
CA MET A 1 24.42 6.73 -2.66
C MET A 1 24.69 5.54 -1.75
N SER A 2 23.99 5.38 -0.62
CA SER A 2 24.30 4.32 0.35
C SER A 2 23.89 2.93 -0.20
N LYS A 3 24.80 1.94 -0.10
CA LYS A 3 24.58 0.53 -0.51
C LYS A 3 23.22 -0.02 -0.04
N ASN A 4 22.86 0.34 1.20
CA ASN A 4 21.61 -0.02 1.86
C ASN A 4 20.32 0.38 1.12
N LYS A 5 20.34 1.40 0.25
CA LYS A 5 19.12 1.88 -0.42
C LYS A 5 18.70 0.95 -1.56
N LEU A 6 19.66 0.43 -2.33
CA LEU A 6 19.38 -0.47 -3.45
C LEU A 6 18.90 -1.83 -2.96
N GLU A 7 19.52 -2.34 -1.89
CA GLU A 7 19.12 -3.58 -1.22
C GLU A 7 17.67 -3.52 -0.74
N LYS A 8 17.28 -2.45 -0.03
CA LYS A 8 15.90 -2.24 0.42
C LYS A 8 14.91 -2.14 -0.73
N PHE A 9 15.32 -1.52 -1.84
CA PHE A 9 14.46 -1.40 -3.00
C PHE A 9 14.24 -2.76 -3.69
N ALA A 10 15.27 -3.61 -3.74
CA ALA A 10 15.15 -4.96 -4.25
C ALA A 10 14.26 -5.84 -3.34
N GLU A 11 14.41 -5.73 -2.01
CA GLU A 11 13.60 -6.48 -1.04
C GLU A 11 12.12 -6.07 -1.11
N ASN A 12 11.81 -4.79 -1.34
CA ASN A 12 10.43 -4.34 -1.54
C ASN A 12 9.67 -5.15 -2.60
N ALA A 13 10.33 -5.52 -3.70
CA ALA A 13 9.71 -6.30 -4.77
C ALA A 13 9.36 -7.74 -4.36
N THR A 14 9.86 -8.20 -3.21
CA THR A 14 9.58 -9.53 -2.65
C THR A 14 8.42 -9.53 -1.65
N PHE A 15 7.99 -8.35 -1.17
CA PHE A 15 6.92 -8.28 -0.19
C PHE A 15 5.55 -8.47 -0.85
N PRO A 16 4.72 -9.43 -0.39
CA PRO A 16 3.43 -9.72 -1.01
C PRO A 16 2.41 -8.60 -0.83
N ASN A 17 2.65 -7.69 0.12
CA ASN A 17 1.80 -6.54 0.41
C ASN A 17 2.36 -5.22 -0.12
N PHE A 18 3.35 -5.28 -1.03
CA PHE A 18 3.93 -4.10 -1.66
C PHE A 18 3.65 -4.08 -3.16
N PHE A 19 2.88 -3.08 -3.60
CA PHE A 19 2.45 -2.94 -4.98
C PHE A 19 3.18 -1.77 -5.64
N GLN A 20 3.91 -2.07 -6.71
CA GLN A 20 4.52 -1.05 -7.57
C GLN A 20 4.41 -1.48 -9.02
N TYR A 21 3.98 -0.55 -9.86
CA TYR A 21 3.86 -0.76 -11.30
C TYR A 21 4.68 0.31 -12.03
N PRO A 22 5.21 0.00 -13.23
CA PRO A 22 5.80 1.01 -14.11
C PRO A 22 4.83 2.16 -14.38
N PHE A 23 5.38 3.36 -14.58
CA PHE A 23 4.57 4.54 -14.85
C PHE A 23 3.80 4.42 -16.17
N GLU A 24 4.47 3.86 -17.17
CA GLU A 24 3.94 3.64 -18.51
C GLU A 24 2.71 2.71 -18.49
N GLU A 25 2.69 1.74 -17.56
CA GLU A 25 1.56 0.82 -17.38
C GLU A 25 0.37 1.54 -16.73
N ILE A 26 0.58 2.18 -15.59
CA ILE A 26 -0.49 2.85 -14.83
C ILE A 26 -1.03 4.10 -15.54
N SER A 27 -0.23 4.74 -16.39
CA SER A 27 -0.70 5.88 -17.18
C SER A 27 -1.65 5.49 -18.32
N GLN A 28 -1.72 4.20 -18.67
CA GLN A 28 -2.51 3.70 -19.81
C GLN A 28 -3.57 2.68 -19.39
N ALA A 29 -3.41 2.05 -18.22
CA ALA A 29 -4.28 0.99 -17.75
C ALA A 29 -4.54 1.09 -16.24
N ASP A 30 -5.62 0.44 -15.82
CA ASP A 30 -5.94 0.25 -14.40
C ASP A 30 -5.07 -0.84 -13.78
N ALA A 31 -4.75 -0.68 -12.49
CA ALA A 31 -4.04 -1.68 -11.72
C ALA A 31 -4.89 -2.96 -11.60
N PRO A 32 -4.27 -4.16 -11.60
CA PRO A 32 -4.99 -5.44 -11.53
C PRO A 32 -6.01 -5.59 -10.39
N LEU A 33 -5.76 -4.93 -9.25
CA LEU A 33 -6.59 -4.99 -8.04
C LEU A 33 -7.69 -3.93 -7.98
N LYS A 34 -7.83 -3.06 -8.99
CA LYS A 34 -8.87 -2.03 -9.00
C LYS A 34 -10.26 -2.65 -8.88
N GLY A 35 -11.01 -2.25 -7.84
CA GLY A 35 -12.34 -2.78 -7.53
C GLY A 35 -12.34 -4.19 -6.92
N LYS A 36 -11.17 -4.72 -6.55
CA LYS A 36 -10.99 -6.10 -6.06
C LYS A 36 -10.12 -6.21 -4.82
N TRP A 37 -9.76 -5.11 -4.16
CA TRP A 37 -8.85 -5.15 -3.01
C TRP A 37 -9.36 -6.05 -1.88
N GLN A 38 -10.63 -5.92 -1.51
CA GLN A 38 -11.30 -6.75 -0.51
C GLN A 38 -11.32 -8.23 -0.90
N ALA A 39 -11.81 -8.53 -2.10
CA ALA A 39 -12.02 -9.90 -2.58
C ALA A 39 -10.71 -10.64 -2.95
N ASP A 40 -9.75 -9.94 -3.53
CA ASP A 40 -8.56 -10.55 -4.14
C ASP A 40 -7.31 -10.45 -3.27
N PHE A 41 -7.16 -9.39 -2.47
CA PHE A 41 -6.00 -9.19 -1.60
C PHE A 41 -6.32 -9.44 -0.11
N PHE A 42 -7.23 -8.66 0.47
CA PHE A 42 -7.52 -8.72 1.92
C PHE A 42 -8.35 -9.95 2.33
N LYS A 43 -9.07 -10.55 1.38
CA LYS A 43 -9.94 -11.73 1.57
C LYS A 43 -10.99 -11.52 2.66
N ASN A 44 -11.54 -10.31 2.74
CA ASN A 44 -12.59 -9.93 3.69
C ASN A 44 -13.35 -8.69 3.19
N ASP A 45 -14.46 -8.36 3.84
CA ASP A 45 -15.33 -7.22 3.49
C ASP A 45 -15.10 -5.98 4.38
N ASN A 46 -13.95 -5.91 5.08
CA ASN A 46 -13.65 -4.77 5.95
C ASN A 46 -13.39 -3.50 5.11
N PRO A 47 -13.80 -2.32 5.60
CA PRO A 47 -13.61 -1.07 4.88
C PRO A 47 -12.13 -0.78 4.64
N ILE A 48 -11.83 -0.16 3.51
CA ILE A 48 -10.47 0.24 3.12
C ILE A 48 -10.23 1.69 3.50
N VAL A 49 -9.17 1.93 4.26
CA VAL A 49 -8.68 3.24 4.66
C VAL A 49 -7.34 3.50 3.98
N LEU A 50 -7.24 4.62 3.27
CA LEU A 50 -5.99 5.07 2.66
C LEU A 50 -5.25 6.04 3.57
N GLU A 51 -3.93 5.89 3.65
CA GLU A 51 -3.02 6.93 4.15
C GLU A 51 -2.21 7.47 2.97
N LEU A 52 -2.47 8.72 2.57
CA LEU A 52 -1.72 9.36 1.49
C LEU A 52 -0.53 10.12 2.07
N GLY A 53 0.66 9.83 1.55
CA GLY A 53 1.91 10.39 2.07
C GLY A 53 2.52 9.59 3.21
N CYS A 54 2.31 8.26 3.24
CA CYS A 54 2.61 7.45 4.42
C CYS A 54 4.09 7.35 4.82
N GLY A 55 5.02 7.79 3.95
CA GLY A 55 6.44 7.82 4.23
C GLY A 55 7.01 6.46 4.62
N ARG A 56 7.20 6.24 5.93
CA ARG A 56 7.73 4.99 6.49
C ARG A 56 6.64 3.92 6.75
N GLY A 57 5.37 4.29 6.65
CA GLY A 57 4.23 3.43 6.96
C GLY A 57 3.94 3.29 8.45
N GLU A 58 4.51 4.13 9.32
CA GLU A 58 4.36 4.02 10.77
C GLU A 58 2.89 4.19 11.20
N TYR A 59 2.19 5.18 10.65
CA TYR A 59 0.76 5.37 10.92
C TYR A 59 -0.10 4.24 10.34
N THR A 60 0.15 3.82 9.09
CA THR A 60 -0.55 2.68 8.45
C THR A 60 -0.51 1.46 9.37
N ILE A 61 0.67 1.15 9.91
CA ILE A 61 0.90 0.00 10.79
C ILE A 61 0.19 0.18 12.13
N GLU A 62 0.35 1.31 12.80
CA GLU A 62 -0.26 1.51 14.12
C GLU A 62 -1.79 1.56 14.06
N LEU A 63 -2.36 2.12 12.98
CA LEU A 63 -3.80 2.10 12.75
C LEU A 63 -4.31 0.69 12.46
N ALA A 64 -3.59 -0.08 11.65
CA ALA A 64 -3.96 -1.47 11.38
C ALA A 64 -3.90 -2.38 12.60
N LYS A 65 -2.96 -2.14 13.53
CA LYS A 65 -2.94 -2.82 14.84
C LYS A 65 -4.12 -2.44 15.72
N ARG A 66 -4.51 -1.16 15.69
CA ARG A 66 -5.59 -0.64 16.55
C ARG A 66 -6.97 -1.05 16.04
N TYR A 67 -7.13 -1.16 14.72
CA TYR A 67 -8.41 -1.40 14.06
C TYR A 67 -8.33 -2.64 13.16
N GLU A 68 -8.36 -3.83 13.77
CA GLU A 68 -8.29 -5.10 13.04
C GLU A 68 -9.49 -5.34 12.10
N ASN A 69 -10.60 -4.63 12.34
CA ASN A 69 -11.80 -4.65 11.51
C ASN A 69 -11.76 -3.65 10.34
N LYS A 70 -10.60 -3.07 10.03
CA LYS A 70 -10.37 -2.21 8.87
C LYS A 70 -9.12 -2.66 8.13
N ASN A 71 -9.11 -2.45 6.82
CA ASN A 71 -7.95 -2.67 5.96
C ASN A 71 -7.25 -1.33 5.68
N PHE A 72 -5.93 -1.27 5.83
CA PHE A 72 -5.16 -0.05 5.64
C PHE A 72 -4.21 -0.18 4.45
N ILE A 73 -4.17 0.86 3.62
CA ILE A 73 -3.23 0.96 2.51
C ILE A 73 -2.44 2.26 2.61
N GLY A 74 -1.14 2.14 2.80
CA GLY A 74 -0.22 3.29 2.76
C GLY A 74 0.18 3.61 1.32
N VAL A 75 0.09 4.88 0.91
CA VAL A 75 0.43 5.32 -0.44
C VAL A 75 1.52 6.40 -0.40
N ASP A 76 2.65 6.16 -1.10
CA ASP A 76 3.71 7.15 -1.26
C ASP A 76 4.49 6.94 -2.56
N LYS A 77 4.94 8.03 -3.21
CA LYS A 77 5.78 7.94 -4.42
C LYS A 77 7.19 7.38 -4.14
N LYS A 78 7.69 7.53 -2.91
CA LYS A 78 9.05 7.15 -2.48
C LYS A 78 9.06 5.77 -1.81
N GLY A 79 8.94 4.71 -2.62
CA GLY A 79 8.85 3.33 -2.13
C GLY A 79 9.97 2.86 -1.19
N SER A 80 11.20 3.39 -1.33
CA SER A 80 12.29 3.04 -0.41
C SER A 80 12.04 3.44 1.06
N ARG A 81 11.11 4.38 1.31
CA ARG A 81 10.74 4.78 2.67
C ARG A 81 9.78 3.78 3.31
N MET A 82 8.85 3.23 2.52
CA MET A 82 7.83 2.27 2.95
C MET A 82 8.40 0.91 3.36
N TRP A 83 9.64 0.59 2.95
CA TRP A 83 10.32 -0.67 3.28
C TRP A 83 10.19 -1.07 4.75
N LYS A 84 10.31 -0.10 5.68
CA LYS A 84 10.19 -0.39 7.12
C LYS A 84 8.79 -0.90 7.49
N GLY A 85 7.73 -0.22 7.06
CA GLY A 85 6.35 -0.64 7.30
C GLY A 85 6.01 -1.96 6.61
N CYS A 86 6.48 -2.16 5.36
CA CYS A 86 6.27 -3.40 4.62
C CYS A 86 6.92 -4.59 5.34
N LYS A 87 8.21 -4.46 5.67
CA LYS A 87 8.94 -5.50 6.38
C LYS A 87 8.29 -5.81 7.73
N TYR A 88 7.94 -4.79 8.51
CA TYR A 88 7.28 -4.97 9.79
C TYR A 88 5.93 -5.71 9.66
N SER A 89 5.07 -5.30 8.71
CA SER A 89 3.77 -5.96 8.51
C SER A 89 3.91 -7.41 8.08
N VAL A 90 4.87 -7.73 7.20
CA VAL A 90 5.17 -9.10 6.79
C VAL A 90 5.70 -9.94 7.96
N GLU A 91 6.70 -9.44 8.69
CA GLU A 91 7.30 -10.14 9.84
C GLU A 91 6.30 -10.38 10.98
N ASN A 92 5.31 -9.50 11.15
CA ASN A 92 4.27 -9.61 12.17
C ASN A 92 2.96 -10.24 11.63
N ASN A 93 2.97 -10.80 10.41
CA ASN A 93 1.81 -11.44 9.77
C ASN A 93 0.53 -10.57 9.75
N MET A 94 0.68 -9.26 9.57
CA MET A 94 -0.44 -8.34 9.49
C MET A 94 -1.19 -8.54 8.16
N LYS A 95 -2.43 -9.03 8.23
CA LYS A 95 -3.25 -9.34 7.04
C LYS A 95 -4.08 -8.17 6.53
N ASN A 96 -4.18 -7.10 7.30
CA ASN A 96 -4.99 -5.92 7.01
C ASN A 96 -4.13 -4.70 6.61
N VAL A 97 -2.94 -4.92 6.05
CA VAL A 97 -2.01 -3.87 5.61
C VAL A 97 -1.49 -4.12 4.20
N ALA A 98 -1.55 -3.10 3.35
CA ALA A 98 -0.82 -3.03 2.08
C ALA A 98 -0.10 -1.69 1.89
N PHE A 99 0.80 -1.65 0.92
CA PHE A 99 1.51 -0.45 0.52
C PHE A 99 1.51 -0.33 -1.01
N ILE A 100 1.22 0.87 -1.51
CA ILE A 100 1.24 1.17 -2.94
C ILE A 100 2.24 2.27 -3.22
N ARG A 101 3.20 1.99 -4.10
CA ARG A 101 4.10 3.00 -4.63
C ARG A 101 3.50 3.62 -5.88
N THR A 102 2.81 4.75 -5.71
CA THR A 102 2.28 5.53 -6.83
C THR A 102 2.27 7.03 -6.53
N GLN A 103 2.02 7.85 -7.55
CA GLN A 103 1.70 9.27 -7.33
C GLN A 103 0.20 9.41 -7.09
N ILE A 104 -0.20 10.31 -6.20
CA ILE A 104 -1.60 10.49 -5.77
C ILE A 104 -2.53 10.76 -6.97
N GLN A 105 -2.06 11.43 -8.02
CA GLN A 105 -2.87 11.69 -9.22
C GLN A 105 -3.33 10.42 -9.95
N PHE A 106 -2.72 9.27 -9.69
CA PHE A 106 -3.09 7.99 -10.30
C PHE A 106 -3.98 7.13 -9.42
N LEU A 107 -4.44 7.60 -8.26
CA LEU A 107 -5.26 6.79 -7.34
C LEU A 107 -6.52 6.19 -8.01
N SER A 108 -7.13 6.90 -8.95
CA SER A 108 -8.28 6.41 -9.73
C SER A 108 -7.97 5.18 -10.58
N HIS A 109 -6.70 4.87 -10.84
CA HIS A 109 -6.28 3.64 -11.51
C HIS A 109 -6.13 2.46 -10.56
N PHE A 110 -6.07 2.70 -9.24
CA PHE A 110 -5.86 1.65 -8.23
C PHE A 110 -7.13 1.23 -7.52
N PHE A 111 -8.16 2.10 -7.50
CA PHE A 111 -9.38 1.87 -6.75
C PHE A 111 -10.63 2.03 -7.62
N GLY A 112 -11.58 1.14 -7.44
CA GLY A 112 -12.90 1.16 -8.06
C GLY A 112 -13.82 2.21 -7.42
N GLU A 113 -15.01 2.36 -7.99
CA GLU A 113 -16.04 3.23 -7.44
C GLU A 113 -16.44 2.76 -6.04
N ASN A 114 -16.49 3.70 -5.07
CA ASN A 114 -16.84 3.45 -3.67
C ASN A 114 -16.01 2.36 -2.95
N GLU A 115 -14.85 1.98 -3.48
CA GLU A 115 -14.00 0.93 -2.88
C GLU A 115 -13.24 1.43 -1.62
N VAL A 116 -12.96 2.73 -1.56
CA VAL A 116 -12.28 3.38 -0.43
C VAL A 116 -13.29 4.04 0.48
N SER A 117 -13.26 3.69 1.77
CA SER A 117 -14.20 4.22 2.76
C SER A 117 -13.70 5.51 3.42
N GLU A 118 -12.39 5.65 3.62
CA GLU A 118 -11.78 6.79 4.30
C GLU A 118 -10.41 7.13 3.70
N ILE A 119 -10.04 8.41 3.74
CA ILE A 119 -8.72 8.90 3.31
C ILE A 119 -8.13 9.75 4.42
N TRP A 120 -6.90 9.43 4.82
CA TRP A 120 -6.11 10.15 5.80
C TRP A 120 -4.92 10.82 5.10
N LEU A 121 -4.62 12.06 5.50
CA LEU A 121 -3.49 12.85 5.03
C LEU A 121 -2.55 13.11 6.21
N THR A 122 -1.25 12.84 6.04
CA THR A 122 -0.22 12.95 7.09
C THR A 122 1.05 13.64 6.61
#